data_AF-A0A7X5IVT3-F1
#
_entry.id   AF-A0A7X5IVT3-F1
#
_cell.length_a   1.000
_cell.length_b   1.000
_cell.length_c   1.000
_cell.angle_alpha   90.00
_cell.angle_beta   90.00
_cell.angle_gamma   90.00
#
_symmetry.space_group_name_H-M   'P 1'
#
loop_
_entity.id
_entity.type
_entity.pdbx_description
1 polymer ?
#
loop_
_entity_poly.entity_id
_entity_poly.type
_entity_poly.pdbx_seq_one_letter_code
_entity_poly.pdbx_strand_id
1 'polypeptide(L)'
;MNVNGIGAAGYPATGYETRRTGRNVAGGRFAEQAAEAAQATATLHGADEGSGDIAISSWADVVSGSSISVYKTQDFDAANPVYKVKTWDKSGNVTEQMVDVSKVDPKNCDTAEMYAYTANLKESGKGSFEDTVLKAAVAKAVKNAEQRSAGSWSFSEKTDWVKIVNDIMQSEYRYGDLKGYMEWKKFLGFLDK
;
A
#
# COMPACT_ATOMS: atom_id res chain seq x y z
N MET A 1 -56.39 -12.89 -56.11
CA MET A 1 -56.76 -11.58 -56.73
C MET A 1 -55.66 -10.59 -56.43
N ASN A 2 -55.25 -9.83 -57.45
CA ASN A 2 -54.24 -8.77 -57.42
C ASN A 2 -54.68 -7.58 -56.56
N VAL A 3 -53.71 -6.86 -56.00
CA VAL A 3 -53.67 -5.38 -56.06
C VAL A 3 -52.21 -4.92 -55.94
N ASN A 4 -51.64 -4.51 -57.07
CA ASN A 4 -50.45 -3.65 -57.16
C ASN A 4 -50.90 -2.19 -56.99
N GLY A 5 -50.14 -1.40 -56.24
CA GLY A 5 -50.26 0.06 -56.17
C GLY A 5 -48.90 0.71 -56.45
N ILE A 6 -48.84 1.47 -57.54
CA ILE A 6 -47.70 2.25 -58.05
C ILE A 6 -47.76 3.66 -57.46
N GLY A 7 -46.62 4.30 -57.16
CA GLY A 7 -46.57 5.77 -57.06
C GLY A 7 -45.37 6.34 -56.29
N ALA A 8 -44.48 7.02 -57.01
CA ALA A 8 -43.26 7.66 -56.55
C ALA A 8 -43.47 8.96 -55.76
N ALA A 9 -42.59 9.27 -54.81
CA ALA A 9 -42.11 10.64 -54.52
C ALA A 9 -41.01 10.65 -53.43
N GLY A 10 -39.82 11.14 -53.79
CA GLY A 10 -39.09 12.13 -52.98
C GLY A 10 -38.10 11.64 -51.91
N TYR A 11 -36.85 12.09 -52.10
CA TYR A 11 -35.78 12.35 -51.12
C TYR A 11 -34.58 11.36 -51.09
N PRO A 12 -33.44 11.72 -51.71
CA PRO A 12 -32.16 11.13 -51.35
C PRO A 12 -31.73 11.70 -49.99
N ALA A 13 -31.73 10.85 -48.97
CA ALA A 13 -31.10 11.14 -47.69
C ALA A 13 -29.60 11.33 -47.91
N THR A 14 -29.17 12.56 -47.68
CA THR A 14 -27.79 13.03 -47.68
C THR A 14 -26.89 12.11 -46.86
N GLY A 15 -25.81 11.66 -47.49
CA GLY A 15 -24.78 10.84 -46.87
C GLY A 15 -24.13 11.57 -45.70
N TYR A 16 -24.49 11.13 -44.49
CA TYR A 16 -23.63 11.29 -43.33
C TYR A 16 -22.85 10.00 -43.17
N GLU A 17 -21.63 9.98 -43.71
CA GLU A 17 -20.62 9.05 -43.21
C GLU A 17 -20.47 9.30 -41.70
N THR A 18 -20.95 8.38 -40.89
CA THR A 18 -20.56 8.29 -39.48
C THR A 18 -19.07 8.06 -39.41
N ARG A 19 -18.31 9.15 -39.33
CA ARG A 19 -16.90 9.17 -38.94
C ARG A 19 -16.85 8.53 -37.55
N ARG A 20 -16.54 7.23 -37.48
CA ARG A 20 -16.27 6.54 -36.21
C ARG A 20 -15.05 7.20 -35.60
N THR A 21 -15.27 8.16 -34.71
CA THR A 21 -14.23 8.64 -33.79
C THR A 21 -13.74 7.42 -33.04
N GLY A 22 -12.46 7.05 -33.23
CA GLY A 22 -11.85 5.88 -32.63
C GLY A 22 -12.10 5.86 -31.13
N ARG A 23 -13.00 4.99 -30.68
CA ARG A 23 -13.14 4.66 -29.27
C ARG A 23 -11.97 3.76 -28.90
N ASN A 24 -11.41 4.02 -27.71
CA ASN A 24 -10.63 3.09 -26.90
C ASN A 24 -9.13 2.99 -27.20
N VAL A 25 -8.37 4.02 -26.83
CA VAL A 25 -7.00 3.80 -26.35
C VAL A 25 -6.92 3.94 -24.82
N ALA A 26 -7.77 4.79 -24.22
CA ALA A 26 -7.83 4.96 -22.76
C ALA A 26 -8.60 3.83 -22.03
N GLY A 27 -9.66 3.28 -22.64
CA GLY A 27 -10.49 2.24 -22.00
C GLY A 27 -9.85 0.84 -21.95
N GLY A 28 -8.92 0.54 -22.87
CA GLY A 28 -8.20 -0.74 -22.88
C GLY A 28 -7.27 -0.89 -21.68
N ARG A 29 -6.55 0.18 -21.33
CA ARG A 29 -5.62 0.18 -20.19
C ARG A 29 -6.32 0.02 -18.84
N PHE A 30 -7.49 0.63 -18.67
CA PHE A 30 -8.26 0.48 -17.42
C PHE A 30 -8.84 -0.93 -17.28
N ALA A 31 -9.38 -1.50 -18.37
CA ALA A 31 -9.92 -2.86 -18.34
C ALA A 31 -8.82 -3.91 -18.09
N GLU A 32 -7.63 -3.73 -18.67
CA GLU A 32 -6.45 -4.57 -18.41
C GLU A 32 -5.98 -4.44 -16.96
N GLN A 33 -5.82 -3.21 -16.44
CA GLN A 33 -5.45 -2.98 -15.04
C GLN A 33 -6.49 -3.55 -14.06
N ALA A 34 -7.78 -3.43 -14.37
CA ALA A 34 -8.85 -4.00 -13.57
C ALA A 34 -8.85 -5.54 -13.59
N ALA A 35 -8.55 -6.15 -14.74
CA ALA A 35 -8.43 -7.59 -14.87
C ALA A 35 -7.19 -8.14 -14.14
N GLU A 36 -6.05 -7.44 -14.22
CA GLU A 36 -4.83 -7.81 -13.51
C GLU A 36 -5.00 -7.67 -11.98
N ALA A 37 -5.64 -6.58 -11.52
CA ALA A 37 -6.00 -6.41 -10.11
C ALA A 37 -6.99 -7.49 -9.61
N ALA A 38 -7.93 -7.92 -10.46
CA ALA A 38 -8.88 -8.98 -10.11
C ALA A 38 -8.24 -10.37 -9.97
N GLN A 39 -7.03 -10.57 -10.52
CA GLN A 39 -6.25 -11.82 -10.41
C GLN A 39 -5.09 -11.71 -9.42
N ALA A 40 -4.83 -10.53 -8.87
CA ALA A 40 -3.74 -10.31 -7.93
C ALA A 40 -3.99 -11.05 -6.61
N THR A 41 -3.01 -11.83 -6.17
CA THR A 41 -3.06 -12.57 -4.91
C THR A 41 -2.21 -11.86 -3.86
N ALA A 42 -2.76 -11.69 -2.66
CA ALA A 42 -2.03 -11.20 -1.50
C ALA A 42 -1.43 -12.38 -0.74
N THR A 43 -0.09 -12.48 -0.69
CA THR A 43 0.59 -13.51 0.10
C THR A 43 1.14 -12.89 1.37
N LEU A 44 0.80 -13.47 2.51
CA LEU A 44 1.36 -13.13 3.82
C LEU A 44 2.25 -14.28 4.30
N HIS A 45 3.37 -13.95 4.92
CA HIS A 45 4.30 -14.93 5.47
C HIS A 45 4.26 -14.90 6.99
N GLY A 46 4.12 -16.08 7.60
CA GLY A 46 4.22 -16.29 9.04
C GLY A 46 5.64 -16.66 9.45
N ALA A 47 5.81 -17.11 10.70
CA ALA A 47 7.05 -17.71 11.16
C ALA A 47 7.23 -19.11 10.54
N ASP A 48 8.47 -19.45 10.19
CA ASP A 48 8.80 -20.77 9.65
C ASP A 48 8.63 -21.82 10.76
N GLU A 49 8.06 -22.98 10.42
CA GLU A 49 7.84 -24.05 11.40
C GLU A 49 9.18 -24.50 12.01
N GLY A 50 9.23 -24.60 13.33
CA GLY A 50 10.44 -25.00 14.06
C GLY A 50 11.52 -23.93 14.21
N SER A 51 11.34 -22.72 13.65
CA SER A 51 12.31 -21.61 13.78
C SER A 51 12.41 -21.04 15.20
N GLY A 52 11.33 -21.16 15.99
CA GLY A 52 11.20 -20.47 17.27
C GLY A 52 10.90 -18.96 17.16
N ASP A 53 10.82 -18.43 15.94
CA ASP A 53 10.44 -17.04 15.69
C ASP A 53 8.95 -16.82 15.91
N ILE A 54 8.58 -15.59 16.26
CA ILE A 54 7.20 -15.14 16.39
C ILE A 54 6.97 -14.00 15.40
N ALA A 55 6.08 -14.22 14.43
CA ALA A 55 5.63 -13.16 13.54
C ALA A 55 4.77 -12.16 14.32
N ILE A 56 5.18 -10.89 14.31
CA ILE A 56 4.46 -9.80 14.99
C ILE A 56 3.43 -9.16 14.06
N SER A 57 3.79 -9.01 12.79
CA SER A 57 2.93 -8.45 11.74
C SER A 57 3.41 -8.87 10.37
N SER A 58 2.46 -9.03 9.45
CA SER A 58 2.73 -9.32 8.04
C SER A 58 1.83 -8.47 7.17
N TRP A 59 2.37 -7.93 6.08
CA TRP A 59 1.70 -7.04 5.14
C TRP A 59 1.96 -7.48 3.71
N ALA A 60 0.96 -7.36 2.84
CA ALA A 60 1.08 -7.59 1.42
C ALA A 60 0.67 -6.34 0.64
N ASP A 61 1.48 -5.96 -0.33
CA ASP A 61 1.14 -4.95 -1.34
C ASP A 61 0.65 -5.69 -2.59
N VAL A 62 -0.67 -5.70 -2.78
CA VAL A 62 -1.35 -6.43 -3.85
C VAL A 62 -0.95 -5.91 -5.24
N VAL A 63 -0.63 -4.62 -5.36
CA VAL A 63 -0.30 -3.99 -6.65
C VAL A 63 1.08 -4.42 -7.11
N SER A 64 2.06 -4.41 -6.20
CA SER A 64 3.42 -4.87 -6.50
C SER A 64 3.55 -6.39 -6.45
N GLY A 65 2.63 -7.10 -5.78
CA GLY A 65 2.75 -8.53 -5.48
C GLY A 65 3.81 -8.84 -4.42
N SER A 66 4.28 -7.83 -3.69
CA SER A 66 5.33 -7.96 -2.68
C SER A 66 4.74 -8.07 -1.26
N SER A 67 5.53 -8.55 -0.32
CA SER A 67 5.11 -8.66 1.08
C SER A 67 6.27 -8.41 2.04
N ILE A 68 5.94 -8.09 3.29
CA ILE A 68 6.90 -7.85 4.36
C ILE A 68 6.37 -8.42 5.67
N SER A 69 7.24 -9.02 6.47
CA SER A 69 6.88 -9.57 7.77
C SER A 69 7.96 -9.24 8.80
N VAL A 70 7.52 -8.89 10.01
CA VAL A 70 8.38 -8.54 11.14
C VAL A 70 8.29 -9.65 12.17
N TYR A 71 9.45 -10.09 12.64
CA TYR A 71 9.60 -11.22 13.54
C TYR A 71 10.37 -10.81 14.79
N LYS A 72 9.92 -11.33 15.91
CA LYS A 72 10.74 -11.50 17.10
C LYS A 72 11.47 -12.83 16.98
N THR A 73 12.79 -12.82 17.10
CA THR A 73 13.59 -14.06 17.05
C THR A 73 13.49 -14.82 18.36
N GLN A 74 13.85 -16.12 18.33
CA GLN A 74 13.85 -16.97 19.52
C GLN A 74 14.73 -16.41 20.66
N ASP A 75 15.83 -15.74 20.32
CA ASP A 75 16.83 -15.17 21.20
C ASP A 75 16.61 -13.68 21.50
N PHE A 76 15.41 -13.15 21.23
CA PHE A 76 15.12 -11.73 21.39
C PHE A 76 15.36 -11.22 22.81
N ASP A 77 16.15 -10.15 22.92
CA ASP A 77 16.39 -9.41 24.15
C ASP A 77 15.59 -8.10 24.16
N ALA A 78 14.68 -7.95 25.12
CA ALA A 78 13.89 -6.73 25.26
C ALA A 78 14.74 -5.50 25.67
N ALA A 79 15.91 -5.70 26.28
CA ALA A 79 16.84 -4.62 26.60
C ALA A 79 17.63 -4.13 25.36
N ASN A 80 17.85 -5.02 24.39
CA ASN A 80 18.50 -4.73 23.11
C ASN A 80 17.62 -5.22 21.94
N PRO A 81 16.50 -4.54 21.69
CA PRO A 81 15.48 -5.03 20.76
C PRO A 81 15.98 -5.04 19.31
N VAL A 82 16.32 -6.22 18.81
CA VAL A 82 16.65 -6.46 17.40
C VAL A 82 15.59 -7.34 16.77
N TYR A 83 14.94 -6.84 15.72
CA TYR A 83 13.88 -7.56 15.01
C TYR A 83 14.40 -8.10 13.69
N LYS A 84 13.96 -9.29 13.32
CA LYS A 84 14.16 -9.81 11.97
C LYS A 84 13.03 -9.33 11.07
N VAL A 85 13.35 -8.79 9.91
CA VAL A 85 12.37 -8.38 8.91
C VAL A 85 12.68 -9.11 7.62
N LYS A 86 11.68 -9.82 7.07
CA LYS A 86 11.78 -10.46 5.77
C LYS A 86 10.86 -9.75 4.78
N THR A 87 11.35 -9.52 3.57
CA THR A 87 10.59 -8.96 2.45
C THR A 87 10.62 -9.92 1.28
N TRP A 88 9.47 -10.16 0.66
CA TRP A 88 9.35 -10.97 -0.55
C TRP A 88 8.97 -10.09 -1.73
N ASP A 89 9.66 -10.24 -2.85
CA ASP A 89 9.26 -9.62 -4.12
C ASP A 89 8.15 -10.42 -4.82
N LYS A 90 7.67 -9.91 -5.97
CA LYS A 90 6.64 -10.57 -6.80
C LYS A 90 7.02 -11.98 -7.25
N SER A 91 8.32 -12.27 -7.36
CA SER A 91 8.84 -13.58 -7.75
C SER A 91 9.04 -14.53 -6.56
N GLY A 92 8.80 -14.06 -5.34
CA GLY A 92 8.99 -14.81 -4.10
C GLY A 92 10.43 -14.82 -3.59
N ASN A 93 11.33 -13.99 -4.16
CA ASN A 93 12.69 -13.88 -3.64
C ASN A 93 12.65 -13.16 -2.30
N VAL A 94 13.36 -13.70 -1.30
CA VAL A 94 13.39 -13.16 0.05
C VAL A 94 14.65 -12.33 0.29
N THR A 95 14.48 -11.16 0.90
CA THR A 95 15.55 -10.39 1.54
C THR A 95 15.29 -10.36 3.04
N GLU A 96 16.33 -10.58 3.84
CA GLU A 96 16.27 -10.57 5.30
C GLU A 96 17.13 -9.44 5.86
N GLN A 97 16.60 -8.72 6.85
CA GLN A 97 17.27 -7.61 7.52
C GLN A 97 17.09 -7.74 9.04
N MET A 98 18.19 -7.62 9.79
CA MET A 98 18.16 -7.49 11.25
C MET A 98 18.14 -6.00 11.60
N VAL A 99 17.08 -5.55 12.28
CA VAL A 99 16.85 -4.16 12.63
C VAL A 99 17.02 -3.94 14.12
N ASP A 100 18.07 -3.23 14.49
CA ASP A 100 18.23 -2.66 15.84
C ASP A 100 17.41 -1.37 15.96
N VAL A 101 16.26 -1.44 16.64
CA VAL A 101 15.31 -0.32 16.71
C VAL A 101 15.82 0.85 17.54
N SER A 102 16.88 0.66 18.35
CA SER A 102 17.52 1.76 19.08
C SER A 102 18.22 2.74 18.13
N LYS A 103 18.65 2.26 16.97
CA LYS A 103 19.35 3.03 15.92
C LYS A 103 18.42 3.59 14.85
N VAL A 104 17.15 3.21 14.86
CA VAL A 104 16.18 3.67 13.86
C VAL A 104 15.85 5.15 14.08
N ASP A 105 16.01 5.94 13.02
CA ASP A 105 15.57 7.33 12.93
C ASP A 105 14.34 7.43 12.01
N PRO A 106 13.13 7.66 12.55
CA PRO A 106 11.91 7.81 11.74
C PRO A 106 11.96 8.92 10.68
N LYS A 107 12.89 9.89 10.78
CA LYS A 107 13.11 10.93 9.76
C LYS A 107 13.97 10.47 8.59
N ASN A 108 14.62 9.31 8.72
CA ASN A 108 15.52 8.76 7.71
C ASN A 108 15.63 7.23 7.83
N CYS A 109 14.51 6.53 7.71
CA CYS A 109 14.49 5.07 7.76
C CYS A 109 13.74 4.47 6.58
N ASP A 110 14.05 3.21 6.28
CA ASP A 110 13.35 2.45 5.26
C ASP A 110 12.07 1.79 5.82
N THR A 111 11.34 1.06 4.99
CA THR A 111 10.07 0.45 5.45
C THR A 111 10.32 -0.65 6.49
N ALA A 112 11.37 -1.45 6.31
CA ALA A 112 11.67 -2.55 7.23
C ALA A 112 12.01 -2.01 8.62
N GLU A 113 12.84 -0.98 8.67
CA GLU A 113 13.19 -0.28 9.90
C GLU A 113 11.97 0.35 10.58
N MET A 114 11.10 1.02 9.82
CA MET A 114 9.88 1.63 10.36
C MET A 114 8.90 0.59 10.92
N TYR A 115 8.73 -0.54 10.23
CA TYR A 115 7.82 -1.59 10.66
C TYR A 115 8.37 -2.32 11.89
N ALA A 116 9.68 -2.56 11.97
CA ALA A 116 10.32 -3.06 13.18
C ALA A 116 10.19 -2.08 14.36
N TYR A 117 10.41 -0.79 14.13
CA TYR A 117 10.27 0.24 15.16
C TYR A 117 8.85 0.29 15.73
N THR A 118 7.82 0.28 14.87
CA THR A 118 6.42 0.28 15.32
C THR A 118 5.98 -1.04 15.97
N ALA A 119 6.50 -2.17 15.50
CA ALA A 119 6.33 -3.46 16.19
C ALA A 119 6.93 -3.40 17.61
N ASN A 120 8.08 -2.77 17.80
CA ASN A 120 8.66 -2.58 19.13
C ASN A 120 7.82 -1.66 20.02
N LEU A 121 7.23 -0.59 19.49
CA LEU A 121 6.32 0.26 20.26
C LEU A 121 5.10 -0.54 20.77
N LYS A 122 4.56 -1.43 19.93
CA LYS A 122 3.47 -2.35 20.30
C LYS A 122 3.93 -3.36 21.35
N GLU A 123 5.02 -4.07 21.11
CA GLU A 123 5.52 -5.14 21.98
C GLU A 123 6.01 -4.63 23.34
N SER A 124 6.52 -3.39 23.41
CA SER A 124 6.92 -2.73 24.66
C SER A 124 5.76 -2.09 25.41
N GLY A 125 4.53 -2.16 24.89
CA GLY A 125 3.33 -1.60 25.52
C GLY A 125 3.23 -0.07 25.44
N LYS A 126 4.05 0.60 24.61
CA LYS A 126 3.99 2.06 24.41
C LYS A 126 2.81 2.51 23.57
N GLY A 127 2.25 1.62 22.74
CA GLY A 127 1.04 1.86 21.95
C GLY A 127 0.32 0.56 21.59
N SER A 128 -0.94 0.64 21.17
CA SER A 128 -1.66 -0.52 20.63
C SER A 128 -1.18 -0.86 19.22
N PHE A 129 -1.63 -2.00 18.68
CA PHE A 129 -1.37 -2.37 17.30
C PHE A 129 -1.95 -1.34 16.32
N GLU A 130 -3.16 -0.85 16.59
CA GLU A 130 -3.86 0.16 15.81
C GLU A 130 -3.15 1.51 15.87
N ASP A 131 -2.64 1.89 17.04
CA ASP A 131 -1.93 3.15 17.25
C ASP A 131 -0.55 3.19 16.58
N THR A 132 0.03 2.04 16.23
CA THR A 132 1.44 1.92 15.81
C THR A 132 1.58 1.22 14.47
N VAL A 133 1.58 -0.12 14.46
CA VAL A 133 1.84 -0.95 13.28
C VAL A 133 0.84 -0.65 12.17
N LEU A 134 -0.45 -0.56 12.49
CA LEU A 134 -1.49 -0.26 11.50
C LEU A 134 -1.33 1.16 10.92
N LYS A 135 -1.00 2.16 11.74
CA LYS A 135 -0.78 3.54 11.27
C LYS A 135 0.43 3.63 10.33
N ALA A 136 1.52 2.90 10.59
CA ALA A 136 2.65 2.82 9.66
C ALA A 136 2.25 2.21 8.31
N ALA A 137 1.46 1.13 8.33
CA ALA A 137 0.97 0.50 7.12
C ALA A 137 0.06 1.44 6.30
N VAL A 138 -0.84 2.16 6.95
CA VAL A 138 -1.69 3.16 6.29
C VAL A 138 -0.87 4.31 5.74
N ALA A 139 0.12 4.82 6.49
CA ALA A 139 0.99 5.89 6.02
C ALA A 139 1.74 5.49 4.74
N LYS A 140 2.24 4.25 4.69
CA LYS A 140 2.85 3.69 3.46
C LYS A 140 1.86 3.64 2.31
N ALA A 141 0.65 3.12 2.55
CA ALA A 141 -0.36 2.97 1.51
C ALA A 141 -0.79 4.33 0.91
N VAL A 142 -1.00 5.34 1.77
CA VAL A 142 -1.29 6.71 1.31
C VAL A 142 -0.14 7.23 0.46
N LYS A 143 1.11 7.00 0.89
CA LYS A 143 2.26 7.51 0.15
C LYS A 143 2.45 6.84 -1.21
N ASN A 144 2.24 5.53 -1.29
CA ASN A 144 2.24 4.78 -2.55
C ASN A 144 1.18 5.32 -3.52
N ALA A 145 0.00 5.67 -3.02
CA ALA A 145 -1.08 6.25 -3.82
C ALA A 145 -0.74 7.65 -4.34
N GLU A 146 -0.12 8.51 -3.52
CA GLU A 146 0.29 9.87 -3.91
C GLU A 146 1.31 9.87 -5.06
N GLN A 147 2.29 8.98 -5.02
CA GLN A 147 3.34 8.92 -6.03
C GLN A 147 2.82 8.45 -7.40
N ARG A 148 1.56 7.97 -7.49
CA ARG A 148 0.93 7.39 -8.70
C ARG A 148 1.76 6.30 -9.39
N SER A 149 2.81 5.84 -8.72
CA SER A 149 3.68 4.78 -9.17
C SER A 149 3.15 3.50 -8.58
N ALA A 150 2.20 2.89 -9.29
CA ALA A 150 1.88 1.49 -9.10
C ALA A 150 3.18 0.68 -9.24
N GLY A 151 3.81 0.34 -8.11
CA GLY A 151 5.00 -0.52 -8.06
C GLY A 151 6.38 0.13 -7.91
N SER A 152 6.54 1.41 -7.51
CA SER A 152 7.89 2.02 -7.39
C SER A 152 8.42 2.24 -5.96
N TRP A 153 7.61 2.09 -4.92
CA TRP A 153 8.11 2.27 -3.55
C TRP A 153 8.92 1.05 -3.12
N SER A 154 10.25 1.19 -3.09
CA SER A 154 11.12 0.13 -2.61
C SER A 154 11.01 0.00 -1.09
N PHE A 155 10.99 -1.22 -0.56
CA PHE A 155 11.13 -1.43 0.90
C PHE A 155 12.43 -0.84 1.46
N SER A 156 13.45 -0.67 0.61
CA SER A 156 14.78 -0.15 0.98
C SER A 156 14.93 1.38 0.81
N GLU A 157 13.93 2.08 0.30
CA GLU A 157 14.01 3.54 0.13
C GLU A 157 13.95 4.25 1.48
N LYS A 158 15.00 5.00 1.82
CA LYS A 158 15.04 5.83 3.02
C LYS A 158 14.07 6.99 2.88
N THR A 159 13.25 7.18 3.92
CA THR A 159 12.10 8.07 3.89
C THR A 159 11.99 8.84 5.20
N ASP A 160 11.53 10.09 5.10
CA ASP A 160 11.07 10.88 6.23
C ASP A 160 9.61 10.52 6.57
N TRP A 161 9.42 9.53 7.44
CA TRP A 161 8.10 9.06 7.86
C TRP A 161 7.38 10.09 8.72
N VAL A 162 8.11 10.90 9.49
CA VAL A 162 7.56 12.00 10.28
C VAL A 162 6.84 12.97 9.36
N LYS A 163 7.47 13.35 8.24
CA LYS A 163 6.85 14.22 7.25
C LYS A 163 5.59 13.61 6.65
N ILE A 164 5.63 12.33 6.25
CA ILE A 164 4.45 11.64 5.69
C ILE A 164 3.29 11.66 6.69
N VAL A 165 3.56 11.27 7.93
CA VAL A 165 2.53 11.22 8.98
C VAL A 165 1.97 12.62 9.29
N ASN A 166 2.83 13.64 9.32
CA ASN A 166 2.38 15.02 9.49
C ASN A 166 1.52 15.48 8.30
N ASP A 167 1.89 15.15 7.06
CA ASP A 167 1.11 15.53 5.87
C ASP A 167 -0.28 14.87 5.88
N ILE A 168 -0.39 13.61 6.32
CA ILE A 168 -1.67 12.92 6.53
C ILE A 168 -2.47 13.58 7.65
N MET A 169 -1.86 13.81 8.81
CA MET A 169 -2.50 14.49 9.95
C MET A 169 -3.10 15.84 9.53
N GLN A 170 -2.33 16.65 8.81
CA GLN A 170 -2.80 17.96 8.33
C GLN A 170 -3.90 17.83 7.27
N SER A 171 -3.90 16.76 6.48
CA SER A 171 -4.96 16.47 5.53
C SER A 171 -6.29 16.18 6.24
N GLU A 172 -6.29 15.34 7.28
CA GLU A 172 -7.50 15.07 8.08
C GLU A 172 -8.08 16.36 8.68
N TYR A 173 -7.22 17.24 9.21
CA TYR A 173 -7.63 18.54 9.72
C TYR A 173 -8.32 19.40 8.65
N ARG A 174 -7.74 19.47 7.44
CA ARG A 174 -8.32 20.22 6.31
C ARG A 174 -9.65 19.65 5.85
N TYR A 175 -9.86 18.34 5.94
CA TYR A 175 -11.12 17.69 5.61
C TYR A 175 -12.16 17.77 6.74
N GLY A 176 -11.80 18.32 7.90
CA GLY A 176 -12.67 18.44 9.06
C GLY A 176 -12.78 17.15 9.89
N ASP A 177 -11.97 16.13 9.61
CA ASP A 177 -11.88 14.93 10.45
C ASP A 177 -10.99 15.18 11.67
N LEU A 178 -11.58 15.76 12.71
CA LEU A 178 -10.88 16.02 13.97
C LEU A 178 -10.49 14.73 14.71
N LYS A 179 -11.23 13.62 14.52
CA LYS A 179 -10.90 12.35 15.14
C LYS A 179 -9.65 11.77 14.50
N GLY A 180 -9.64 11.68 13.16
CA GLY A 180 -8.48 11.26 12.38
C GLY A 180 -7.26 12.11 12.69
N TYR A 181 -7.41 13.45 12.73
CA TYR A 181 -6.33 14.36 13.15
C TYR A 181 -5.72 13.96 14.50
N MET A 182 -6.53 13.71 15.53
CA MET A 182 -6.03 13.35 16.86
C MET A 182 -5.35 11.98 16.88
N GLU A 183 -5.87 11.01 16.13
CA GLU A 183 -5.23 9.68 16.01
C GLU A 183 -3.87 9.78 15.31
N TRP A 184 -3.75 10.54 14.23
CA TRP A 184 -2.48 10.75 13.54
C TRP A 184 -1.50 11.59 14.36
N LYS A 185 -2.00 12.57 15.12
CA LYS A 185 -1.19 13.34 16.07
C LYS A 185 -0.60 12.44 17.15
N LYS A 186 -1.38 11.49 17.67
CA LYS A 186 -0.88 10.49 18.63
C LYS A 186 0.23 9.64 18.02
N PHE A 187 0.02 9.15 16.79
CA PHE A 187 1.05 8.37 16.10
C PHE A 187 2.32 9.17 15.84
N LEU A 188 2.19 10.42 15.39
CA LEU A 188 3.30 11.36 15.18
C LEU A 188 4.14 11.55 16.46
N GLY A 189 3.47 11.61 17.63
CA GLY A 189 4.13 11.70 18.93
C GLY A 189 5.03 10.50 19.28
N PHE A 190 4.88 9.35 18.61
CA PHE A 190 5.82 8.23 18.75
C PHE A 190 7.05 8.33 17.82
N LEU A 191 6.96 9.14 16.77
CA LEU A 191 7.99 9.27 15.73
C LEU A 191 8.89 10.48 15.96
N ASP A 192 8.33 11.57 16.47
CA ASP A 192 9.08 12.75 16.89
C ASP A 192 9.80 12.47 18.22
N LYS A 193 11.03 11.96 18.10
CA LYS A 193 12.03 11.92 19.18
C LYS A 193 12.58 13.31 19.48
#